data_AF-A0A3B8J6U3-F1
#
_entry.id   AF-A0A3B8J6U3-F1
#
_cell.length_a   1.000
_cell.length_b   1.000
_cell.length_c   1.000
_cell.angle_alpha   90.00
_cell.angle_beta   90.00
_cell.angle_gamma   90.00
#
_symmetry.space_group_name_H-M   'P 1'
#
loop_
_entity.id
_entity.type
_entity.pdbx_description
1 polymer ?
#
loop_
_entity_poly.entity_id
_entity_poly.type
_entity_poly.pdbx_seq_one_letter_code
_entity_poly.pdbx_strand_id
1 'polypeptide(L)'
;MHKKMFWALFGLLVIVGQACNAPESTSDIPATSEPQPQGKLFIIGGGKRPPALIERLAQEAAVDGTEGYVMILPYSSAEPDSSYWYAKQQFLTLGI
;
A
#
# COMPACT_ATOMS: atom_id res chain seq x y z
N MET A 1 -16.45 34.64 50.06
CA MET A 1 -16.85 33.58 49.10
C MET A 1 -15.92 33.52 47.88
N HIS A 2 -14.59 33.68 48.05
CA HIS A 2 -13.65 33.80 46.91
C HIS A 2 -12.89 32.51 46.53
N LYS A 3 -12.77 31.51 47.43
CA LYS A 3 -11.99 30.28 47.18
C LYS A 3 -12.65 29.28 46.22
N LYS A 4 -13.99 29.19 46.22
CA LYS A 4 -14.74 28.27 45.34
C LYS A 4 -14.72 28.74 43.87
N MET A 5 -14.68 30.06 43.65
CA MET A 5 -14.58 30.66 42.33
C MET A 5 -13.16 30.59 41.76
N PHE A 6 -12.13 30.60 42.62
CA PHE A 6 -10.73 30.41 42.22
C PHE A 6 -10.43 28.97 41.78
N TRP A 7 -11.04 27.96 42.43
CA TRP A 7 -10.89 26.56 42.02
C TRP A 7 -11.67 26.21 40.74
N ALA A 8 -12.82 26.85 40.52
CA ALA A 8 -13.57 26.74 39.27
C ALA A 8 -12.85 27.44 38.09
N LEU A 9 -12.18 28.58 38.33
CA LEU A 9 -11.38 29.26 37.31
C LEU A 9 -10.10 28.48 36.97
N PHE A 10 -9.48 27.81 37.96
CA PHE A 10 -8.31 26.96 37.72
C PHE A 10 -8.69 25.68 36.96
N GLY A 11 -9.88 25.11 37.22
CA GLY A 11 -10.40 23.97 36.46
C GLY A 11 -10.76 24.31 35.01
N LEU A 12 -11.27 25.54 34.75
CA LEU A 12 -11.61 25.99 33.40
C LEU A 12 -10.37 26.41 32.58
N LEU A 13 -9.33 26.95 33.22
CA LEU A 13 -8.08 27.36 32.56
C LEU A 13 -7.21 26.15 32.13
N VAL A 14 -7.29 25.02 32.86
CA VAL A 14 -6.56 23.79 32.53
C VAL A 14 -7.15 23.05 31.32
N ILE A 15 -8.44 23.21 31.05
CA ILE A 15 -9.13 22.54 29.92
C ILE A 15 -8.83 23.23 28.58
N VAL A 16 -8.50 24.53 28.58
CA VAL A 16 -8.20 25.30 27.35
C VAL A 16 -6.72 25.19 26.94
N GLY A 17 -5.82 24.83 27.87
CA GLY A 17 -4.37 24.79 27.62
C GLY A 17 -3.84 23.59 26.82
N GLN A 18 -4.66 22.55 26.56
CA GLN A 18 -4.23 21.33 25.85
C GLN A 18 -4.61 21.33 24.35
N ALA A 19 -5.15 22.43 23.82
CA ALA A 19 -5.73 22.48 22.47
C ALA A 19 -4.81 23.09 21.40
N CYS A 20 -3.51 23.29 21.65
CA CYS A 20 -2.56 23.67 20.63
C CYS A 20 -1.28 22.85 20.74
N ASN A 21 -1.29 21.71 20.04
CA ASN A 21 -0.06 21.11 19.52
C ASN A 21 -0.36 20.74 18.06
N ALA A 22 -0.34 21.74 17.18
CA ALA A 22 -0.30 21.49 15.75
C ALA A 22 1.16 21.16 15.40
N PRO A 23 1.48 19.94 14.93
CA PRO A 23 2.83 19.64 14.49
C PRO A 23 3.13 20.49 13.26
N GLU A 24 4.09 21.40 13.43
CA GLU A 24 4.84 22.02 12.35
C GLU A 24 5.40 20.91 11.45
N SER A 25 5.16 21.04 10.15
CA SER A 25 5.62 20.12 9.11
C SER A 25 7.13 20.26 8.90
N THR A 26 7.91 19.98 9.94
CA THR A 26 9.30 19.57 9.78
C THR A 26 9.25 18.17 9.19
N SER A 27 9.96 17.98 8.08
CA SER A 27 10.13 16.73 7.36
C SER A 27 10.95 15.71 8.18
N ASP A 28 10.41 15.35 9.34
CA ASP A 28 10.73 14.18 10.13
C ASP A 28 9.42 13.41 10.19
N ILE A 29 9.28 12.38 9.34
CA ILE A 29 8.04 11.60 9.26
C ILE A 29 7.76 11.05 10.68
N PRO A 30 6.66 11.46 11.32
CA PRO A 30 6.27 10.89 12.60
C PRO A 30 6.07 9.39 12.39
N ALA A 31 6.46 8.56 13.35
CA ALA A 31 6.05 7.15 13.40
C ALA A 31 4.54 7.03 13.66
N THR A 32 3.74 7.63 12.79
CA THR A 32 2.39 7.26 12.43
C THR A 32 2.47 5.78 12.07
N SER A 33 1.56 4.97 12.59
CA SER A 33 1.42 3.59 12.13
C SER A 33 1.30 3.60 10.61
N GLU A 34 2.42 3.33 9.92
CA GLU A 34 2.48 3.21 8.47
C GLU A 34 1.32 2.28 8.09
N PRO A 35 0.38 2.73 7.22
CA PRO A 35 -0.72 1.88 6.80
C PRO A 35 -0.10 0.59 6.28
N GLN A 36 -0.37 -0.51 6.97
CA GLN A 36 0.24 -1.79 6.64
C GLN A 36 -0.13 -2.11 5.19
N PRO A 37 0.86 -2.32 4.30
CA PRO A 37 0.58 -2.53 2.89
C PRO A 37 -0.27 -3.79 2.74
N GLN A 38 -1.45 -3.63 2.15
CA GLN A 38 -2.40 -4.72 1.95
C GLN A 38 -1.94 -5.70 0.85
N GLY A 39 -0.91 -5.34 0.08
CA GLY A 39 -0.39 -6.14 -1.02
C GLY A 39 1.04 -5.75 -1.38
N LYS A 40 1.56 -6.38 -2.44
CA LYS A 40 2.93 -6.19 -2.90
C LYS A 40 2.96 -5.54 -4.28
N LEU A 41 3.95 -4.68 -4.51
CA LEU A 41 4.26 -4.13 -5.83
C LEU A 41 5.51 -4.80 -6.38
N PHE A 42 5.38 -5.44 -7.54
CA PHE A 42 6.47 -6.10 -8.24
C PHE A 42 6.79 -5.34 -9.53
N ILE A 43 7.96 -4.69 -9.62
CA ILE A 43 8.35 -3.87 -10.77
C ILE A 43 9.36 -4.62 -11.65
N ILE A 44 9.10 -4.67 -12.95
CA ILE A 44 10.01 -5.26 -13.95
C ILE A 44 10.49 -4.13 -14.86
N GLY A 45 11.80 -3.89 -14.94
CA GLY A 45 12.41 -2.81 -15.73
C GLY A 45 12.35 -2.97 -17.26
N GLY A 46 11.58 -3.94 -17.78
CA GLY A 46 11.49 -4.27 -19.20
C GLY A 46 12.40 -5.43 -19.65
N GLY A 47 12.43 -5.68 -20.95
CA GLY A 47 13.17 -6.80 -21.54
C GLY A 47 12.40 -8.13 -21.55
N LYS A 48 13.13 -9.24 -21.62
CA LYS A 48 12.53 -10.58 -21.63
C LYS A 48 12.08 -10.96 -20.22
N ARG A 49 10.92 -11.61 -20.10
CA ARG A 49 10.42 -12.20 -18.86
C ARG A 49 10.74 -13.70 -18.83
N PRO A 50 11.89 -14.13 -18.26
CA PRO A 50 12.21 -15.55 -18.19
C PRO A 50 11.24 -16.29 -17.25
N PRO A 51 11.11 -17.63 -17.36
CA PRO A 51 10.19 -18.43 -16.53
C PRO A 51 10.35 -18.17 -15.03
N ALA A 52 11.59 -18.16 -14.53
CA ALA A 52 11.88 -17.90 -13.11
C ALA A 52 11.35 -16.55 -12.59
N LEU A 53 11.23 -15.53 -13.46
CA LEU A 53 10.65 -14.24 -13.06
C LEU A 53 9.14 -14.35 -12.88
N ILE A 54 8.46 -15.07 -13.79
CA ILE A 54 7.01 -15.27 -13.71
C ILE A 54 6.66 -16.16 -12.51
N GLU A 55 7.46 -17.19 -12.25
CA GLU A 55 7.35 -18.02 -11.04
C GLU A 55 7.47 -17.18 -9.77
N ARG A 56 8.49 -16.32 -9.68
CA ARG A 56 8.65 -15.41 -8.55
C ARG A 56 7.48 -14.44 -8.42
N LEU A 57 6.96 -13.90 -9.53
CA LEU A 57 5.80 -13.01 -9.52
C LEU A 57 4.56 -13.73 -8.97
N ALA A 58 4.32 -14.97 -9.40
CA ALA A 58 3.19 -15.77 -8.93
C ALA A 58 3.28 -16.06 -7.42
N GLN A 59 4.47 -16.41 -6.93
CA GLN A 59 4.74 -16.63 -5.50
C GLN A 59 4.52 -15.35 -4.68
N GLU A 60 4.99 -14.20 -5.18
CA GLU A 60 4.81 -12.93 -4.46
C GLU A 60 3.34 -12.54 -4.37
N ALA A 61 2.57 -12.81 -5.42
CA ALA A 61 1.14 -12.56 -5.51
C ALA A 61 0.27 -13.66 -4.84
N ALA A 62 0.87 -14.76 -4.37
CA ALA A 62 0.18 -15.92 -3.80
C ALA A 62 -0.91 -16.50 -4.72
N VAL A 63 -0.61 -16.60 -6.03
CA VAL A 63 -1.50 -17.15 -7.07
C VAL A 63 -0.98 -18.46 -7.66
N ASP A 64 0.08 -19.02 -7.08
CA ASP A 64 0.68 -20.31 -7.43
C ASP A 64 -0.04 -21.53 -6.81
N GLY A 65 -1.12 -21.29 -6.07
CA GLY A 65 -2.00 -22.31 -5.47
C GLY A 65 -3.28 -22.58 -6.27
N THR A 66 -4.25 -23.29 -5.68
CA THR A 66 -5.53 -23.63 -6.34
C THR A 66 -6.55 -22.48 -6.38
N GLU A 67 -6.26 -21.36 -5.73
CA GLU A 67 -7.15 -20.21 -5.62
C GLU A 67 -6.39 -18.92 -5.96
N GLY A 68 -7.02 -18.04 -6.73
CA GLY A 68 -6.41 -16.79 -7.18
C GLY A 68 -6.78 -16.49 -8.62
N TYR A 69 -6.67 -15.21 -9.01
CA TYR A 69 -6.91 -14.77 -10.37
C TYR A 69 -5.81 -13.82 -10.80
N VAL A 70 -5.34 -13.97 -12.04
CA VAL A 70 -4.41 -13.05 -12.68
C VAL A 70 -5.14 -12.23 -13.73
N MET A 71 -5.14 -10.91 -13.58
CA MET A 71 -5.65 -9.98 -14.59
C MET A 71 -4.48 -9.41 -15.41
N ILE A 72 -4.52 -9.60 -16.73
CA ILE A 72 -3.50 -9.10 -17.65
C ILE A 72 -4.06 -7.87 -18.36
N LEU A 73 -3.35 -6.73 -18.26
CA LEU A 73 -3.72 -5.48 -18.90
C LEU A 73 -2.70 -5.14 -20.01
N PRO A 74 -2.95 -5.53 -21.27
CA PRO A 74 -1.99 -5.42 -22.37
C PRO A 74 -1.97 -4.04 -23.08
N TYR A 75 -2.43 -2.98 -22.42
CA TYR A 75 -2.69 -1.68 -23.06
C TYR A 75 -1.46 -0.85 -23.40
N SER A 76 -0.29 -1.20 -22.87
CA SER A 76 0.97 -0.53 -23.20
C SER A 76 1.52 -0.92 -24.58
N SER A 77 0.99 -1.97 -25.19
CA SER A 77 1.45 -2.48 -26.48
C SER A 77 0.61 -1.92 -27.64
N ALA A 78 1.25 -1.72 -28.79
CA ALA A 78 0.56 -1.47 -30.05
C ALA A 78 -0.19 -2.71 -30.57
N GLU A 79 0.20 -3.90 -30.10
CA GLU A 79 -0.41 -5.19 -30.43
C GLU A 79 -0.95 -5.86 -29.15
N PRO A 80 -2.09 -5.39 -28.60
CA PRO A 80 -2.61 -5.85 -27.31
C PRO A 80 -2.99 -7.34 -27.30
N ASP A 81 -3.58 -7.84 -28.39
CA ASP A 81 -4.01 -9.25 -28.49
C ASP A 81 -2.83 -10.22 -28.43
N SER A 82 -1.79 -9.95 -29.24
CA SER A 82 -0.53 -10.71 -29.21
C SER A 82 0.12 -10.64 -27.82
N SER A 83 0.15 -9.44 -27.22
CA SER A 83 0.78 -9.23 -25.91
C SER A 83 0.06 -9.98 -24.80
N TYR A 84 -1.27 -9.97 -24.81
CA TYR A 84 -2.11 -10.78 -23.92
C TYR A 84 -1.84 -12.27 -24.13
N TRP A 85 -1.84 -12.74 -25.38
CA TRP A 85 -1.66 -14.15 -25.70
C TRP A 85 -0.35 -14.69 -25.10
N TYR A 86 0.78 -14.04 -25.37
CA TYR A 86 2.07 -14.49 -24.83
C TYR A 86 2.16 -14.37 -23.31
N ALA A 87 1.62 -13.29 -22.72
CA ALA A 87 1.59 -13.17 -21.26
C ALA A 87 0.75 -14.27 -20.60
N LYS A 88 -0.43 -14.57 -21.14
CA LYS A 88 -1.31 -15.64 -20.67
C LYS A 88 -0.62 -17.00 -20.70
N GLN A 89 0.05 -17.34 -21.80
CA GLN A 89 0.73 -18.65 -21.93
C GLN A 89 1.80 -18.86 -20.85
N GLN A 90 2.49 -17.80 -20.41
CA GLN A 90 3.48 -17.93 -19.36
C GLN A 90 2.88 -18.30 -18.00
N PHE A 91 1.68 -17.80 -17.67
CA PHE A 91 0.98 -18.18 -16.44
C PHE A 91 0.35 -19.57 -16.56
N LEU A 92 -0.26 -19.89 -17.71
CA LEU A 92 -0.83 -21.23 -17.95
C LEU A 92 0.22 -22.35 -17.87
N THR A 93 1.45 -22.08 -18.31
CA THR A 93 2.56 -23.05 -18.22
C THR A 93 2.90 -23.38 -16.76
N LEU A 94 2.61 -22.46 -15.83
CA LEU A 94 2.79 -22.66 -14.38
C LEU A 94 1.54 -23.26 -13.71
N GLY A 95 0.47 -23.53 -14.47
CA GLY A 95 -0.79 -24.05 -13.94
C GLY A 95 -1.73 -23.00 -13.34
N ILE A 96 -1.50 -21.72 -13.68
CA ILE A 96 -2.29 -20.55 -13.22
C ILE A 96 -3.27 -20.11 -14.30
#